data_AF-A0A854BYK2-F1
#
_entry.id   AF-A0A854BYK2-F1
#
_cell.length_a   1.000
_cell.length_b   1.000
_cell.length_c   1.000
_cell.angle_alpha   90.00
_cell.angle_beta   90.00
_cell.angle_gamma   90.00
#
_symmetry.space_group_name_H-M   'P 1'
#
loop_
_entity.id
_entity.type
_entity.pdbx_description
1 polymer ?
#
loop_
_entity_poly.entity_id
_entity_poly.type
_entity_poly.pdbx_seq_one_letter_code
_entity_poly.pdbx_strand_id
1 'polypeptide(L)'
;MVAENPQSTVVSDFEPVYRKSTQYQSEAEMEHDFISQLEKQGYEYLPIKTEKELICNLRRQLECLNDYKFTDNEWQSFFADKIANRNYGIVEKTIIIQEDYIQLLMRDDASVKNIYLIDKENIHNNSLQVVN
;
A
#
# COMPACT_ATOMS: atom_id res chain seq x y z
N MET A 1 -20.47 -25.70 15.27
CA MET A 1 -19.67 -26.00 14.06
C MET A 1 -19.05 -24.69 13.60
N VAL A 2 -17.75 -24.52 13.83
CA VAL A 2 -17.01 -23.40 13.24
C VAL A 2 -16.63 -23.84 11.84
N ALA A 3 -17.07 -23.09 10.83
CA ALA A 3 -16.70 -23.37 9.45
C ALA A 3 -15.24 -22.93 9.24
N GLU A 4 -14.36 -23.92 9.14
CA GLU A 4 -12.99 -23.79 8.69
C GLU A 4 -12.99 -23.35 7.22
N ASN A 5 -12.80 -22.04 7.01
CA ASN A 5 -12.66 -21.47 5.67
C ASN A 5 -11.16 -21.32 5.39
N PRO A 6 -10.60 -21.93 4.33
CA PRO A 6 -9.16 -21.85 4.03
C PRO A 6 -8.65 -20.44 3.69
N GLN A 7 -9.55 -19.46 3.56
CA GLN A 7 -9.27 -18.03 3.38
C GLN A 7 -9.59 -17.20 4.64
N SER A 8 -9.81 -17.84 5.78
CA SER A 8 -10.02 -17.15 7.06
C SER A 8 -8.73 -16.48 7.52
N THR A 9 -8.79 -15.18 7.79
CA THR A 9 -7.68 -14.44 8.44
C THR A 9 -7.55 -14.78 9.92
N VAL A 10 -8.56 -15.43 10.51
CA VAL A 10 -8.50 -15.96 11.89
C VAL A 10 -7.94 -17.37 11.83
N VAL A 11 -6.70 -17.52 12.27
CA VAL A 11 -5.97 -18.80 12.35
C VAL A 11 -6.47 -19.59 13.55
N SER A 12 -6.89 -20.84 13.33
CA SER A 12 -7.41 -21.71 14.38
C SER A 12 -6.30 -22.45 15.14
N ASP A 13 -5.21 -22.80 14.44
CA ASP A 13 -4.03 -23.47 14.98
C ASP A 13 -2.77 -22.77 14.47
N PHE A 14 -1.96 -22.24 15.39
CA PHE A 14 -0.67 -21.61 15.09
C PHE A 14 0.44 -22.40 15.75
N GLU A 15 1.30 -23.04 14.95
CA GLU A 15 2.53 -23.63 15.46
C GLU A 15 3.59 -22.53 15.63
N PRO A 16 4.02 -22.22 16.87
CA PRO A 16 5.03 -21.20 17.08
C PRO A 16 6.36 -21.68 16.52
N VAL A 17 6.91 -20.92 15.56
CA VAL A 17 8.27 -21.14 15.07
C VAL A 17 9.24 -20.94 16.22
N TYR A 18 9.94 -22.01 16.61
CA TYR A 18 10.87 -22.01 17.73
C TYR A 18 12.04 -21.03 17.45
N ARG A 19 11.98 -19.82 18.01
CA ARG A 19 13.11 -18.88 18.02
C ARG A 19 13.94 -19.14 19.27
N LYS A 20 15.21 -19.52 19.10
CA LYS A 20 16.18 -19.43 20.20
C LYS A 20 16.26 -17.97 20.58
N SER A 21 15.74 -17.61 21.74
CA SER A 21 15.88 -16.27 22.31
C SER A 21 17.35 -16.07 22.71
N THR A 22 18.19 -15.68 21.76
CA THR A 22 19.43 -14.97 22.09
C THR A 22 19.00 -13.63 22.65
N GLN A 23 18.88 -13.60 23.98
CA GLN A 23 18.65 -12.42 24.78
C GLN A 23 19.65 -11.34 24.31
N TYR A 24 19.14 -10.17 23.89
CA TYR A 24 19.86 -9.06 23.22
C TYR A 24 20.07 -9.19 21.71
N GLN A 25 18.97 -9.20 20.96
CA GLN A 25 18.99 -8.82 19.54
C GLN A 25 18.96 -7.29 19.45
N SER A 26 19.82 -6.69 18.63
CA SER A 26 19.79 -5.24 18.38
C SER A 26 18.55 -4.84 17.57
N GLU A 27 18.16 -3.57 17.62
CA GLU A 27 17.04 -3.04 16.80
C GLU A 27 17.26 -3.29 15.31
N ALA A 28 18.50 -3.07 14.83
CA ALA A 28 18.88 -3.31 13.44
C ALA A 28 18.76 -4.78 13.03
N GLU A 29 19.11 -5.72 13.91
CA GLU A 29 18.95 -7.16 13.65
C GLU A 29 17.47 -7.58 13.66
N MET A 30 16.67 -7.04 14.59
CA MET A 30 15.22 -7.31 14.63
C MET A 30 14.51 -6.77 13.39
N GLU A 31 14.90 -5.58 12.94
CA GLU A 31 14.36 -4.95 11.74
C GLU A 31 14.71 -5.73 10.47
N HIS A 32 15.96 -6.16 10.33
CA HIS A 32 16.38 -7.00 9.20
C HIS A 32 15.63 -8.33 9.17
N ASP A 33 15.47 -8.98 10.32
CA ASP A 33 14.71 -10.23 10.43
C ASP A 33 13.23 -10.03 10.10
N PHE A 34 12.66 -8.86 10.45
CA PHE A 34 11.27 -8.53 10.15
C PHE A 34 11.04 -8.26 8.67
N ILE A 35 11.90 -7.47 8.02
CA ILE A 35 11.86 -7.24 6.57
C ILE A 35 12.00 -8.58 5.84
N SER A 36 12.96 -9.42 6.24
CA SER A 36 13.16 -10.75 5.65
C SER A 36 11.94 -11.68 5.80
N GLN A 37 11.14 -11.51 6.85
CA GLN A 37 9.88 -12.25 7.03
C GLN A 37 8.79 -11.73 6.10
N LEU A 38 8.66 -10.40 5.95
CA LEU A 38 7.71 -9.78 5.04
C LEU A 38 8.00 -10.15 3.58
N GLU A 39 9.28 -10.15 3.18
CA GLU A 39 9.68 -10.58 1.83
C GLU A 39 9.27 -12.02 1.54
N LYS A 40 9.41 -12.94 2.51
CA LYS A 40 8.93 -14.33 2.38
C LYS A 40 7.41 -14.44 2.27
N GLN A 41 6.68 -13.44 2.75
CA GLN A 41 5.21 -13.34 2.65
C GLN A 41 4.75 -12.64 1.36
N GLY A 42 5.70 -12.26 0.47
CA GLY A 42 5.40 -11.65 -0.83
C GLY A 42 5.39 -10.11 -0.83
N TYR A 43 5.86 -9.47 0.24
CA TYR A 43 6.09 -8.01 0.24
C TYR A 43 7.37 -7.71 -0.54
N GLU A 44 7.32 -6.71 -1.42
CA GLU A 44 8.53 -6.23 -2.11
C GLU A 44 9.27 -5.21 -1.23
N TYR A 45 10.55 -5.44 -0.96
CA TYR A 45 11.40 -4.44 -0.31
C TYR A 45 11.87 -3.38 -1.31
N LEU A 46 11.63 -2.11 -0.96
CA LEU A 46 12.08 -0.96 -1.75
C LEU A 46 12.97 -0.03 -0.91
N PRO A 47 14.22 0.26 -1.34
CA PRO A 47 15.13 1.15 -0.63
C PRO A 47 14.82 2.64 -0.95
N ILE A 48 13.61 3.09 -0.66
CA ILE A 48 13.15 4.47 -0.87
C ILE A 48 13.63 5.35 0.28
N LYS A 49 14.42 6.40 -0.03
CA LYS A 49 15.02 7.27 1.00
C LYS A 49 14.49 8.70 0.96
N THR A 50 13.70 9.03 -0.04
CA THR A 50 13.22 10.40 -0.26
C THR A 50 11.73 10.42 -0.53
N GLU A 51 11.08 11.52 -0.14
CA GLU A 51 9.66 11.75 -0.43
C GLU A 51 9.39 11.69 -1.95
N LYS A 52 10.30 12.23 -2.76
CA LYS A 52 10.16 12.21 -4.22
C LYS A 52 10.13 10.78 -4.77
N GLU A 53 10.99 9.90 -4.27
CA GLU A 53 10.97 8.47 -4.65
C GLU A 53 9.68 7.79 -4.20
N LEU A 54 9.16 8.12 -3.01
CA LEU A 54 7.88 7.60 -2.52
C LEU A 54 6.72 8.03 -3.42
N ILE A 55 6.67 9.31 -3.83
CA ILE A 55 5.66 9.82 -4.76
C ILE A 55 5.77 9.13 -6.13
N CYS A 56 6.99 8.95 -6.65
CA CYS A 56 7.22 8.22 -7.89
C CYS A 56 6.77 6.76 -7.80
N ASN A 57 7.03 6.10 -6.68
CA ASN A 57 6.58 4.73 -6.45
C ASN A 57 5.05 4.67 -6.37
N LEU A 58 4.42 5.57 -5.63
CA LEU A 58 2.96 5.66 -5.53
C LEU A 58 2.31 5.82 -6.90
N ARG A 59 2.86 6.68 -7.77
CA ARG A 59 2.41 6.82 -9.16
C ARG A 59 2.45 5.47 -9.87
N ARG A 60 3.58 4.76 -9.82
CA ARG A 60 3.76 3.47 -10.51
C ARG A 60 2.77 2.41 -10.01
N GLN A 61 2.50 2.36 -8.71
CA GLN A 61 1.53 1.41 -8.15
C GLN A 61 0.10 1.74 -8.60
N LEU A 62 -0.30 3.01 -8.57
CA LEU A 62 -1.62 3.43 -9.06
C LEU A 62 -1.79 3.21 -10.56
N GLU A 63 -0.73 3.45 -11.35
CA GLU A 63 -0.72 3.15 -12.77
C GLU A 63 -0.95 1.66 -13.04
N CYS A 64 -0.28 0.80 -12.26
CA CYS A 64 -0.43 -0.65 -12.37
C CYS A 64 -1.82 -1.13 -11.96
N LEU A 65 -2.35 -0.60 -10.85
CA LEU A 65 -3.67 -0.96 -10.32
C LEU A 65 -4.80 -0.57 -11.28
N ASN A 66 -4.67 0.57 -11.97
CA ASN A 66 -5.73 1.14 -12.82
C ASN A 66 -5.56 0.87 -14.31
N ASP A 67 -4.52 0.11 -14.69
CA ASP A 67 -4.06 -0.06 -16.07
C ASP A 67 -4.09 1.29 -16.83
N TYR A 68 -3.47 2.30 -16.23
CA TYR A 68 -3.48 3.67 -16.72
C TYR A 68 -2.10 4.28 -16.61
N LYS A 69 -1.74 5.13 -17.56
CA LYS A 69 -0.50 5.90 -17.52
C LYS A 69 -0.84 7.37 -17.37
N PHE A 70 -0.49 7.96 -16.22
CA PHE A 70 -0.69 9.38 -15.98
C PHE A 70 0.31 10.18 -16.81
N THR A 71 -0.11 11.34 -17.31
CA THR A 71 0.85 12.37 -17.72
C THR A 71 1.43 13.07 -16.49
N ASP A 72 2.55 13.77 -16.64
CA ASP A 72 3.16 14.48 -15.50
C ASP A 72 2.25 15.58 -14.95
N ASN A 73 1.48 16.25 -15.81
CA ASN A 73 0.53 17.29 -15.43
C ASN A 73 -0.70 16.70 -14.70
N GLU A 74 -1.26 15.61 -15.25
CA GLU A 74 -2.36 14.87 -14.63
C GLU A 74 -1.96 14.36 -13.24
N TRP A 75 -0.77 13.75 -13.14
CA TRP A 75 -0.25 13.22 -11.88
C TRP A 75 -0.06 14.32 -10.83
N GLN A 76 0.57 15.44 -11.19
CA GLN A 76 0.80 16.54 -10.25
C GLN A 76 -0.53 17.11 -9.72
N SER A 77 -1.50 17.31 -10.61
CA SER A 77 -2.81 17.85 -10.23
C SER A 77 -3.58 16.86 -9.36
N PHE A 78 -3.62 15.59 -9.75
CA PHE A 78 -4.28 14.52 -8.99
C PHE A 78 -3.66 14.32 -7.61
N PHE A 79 -2.33 14.26 -7.54
CA PHE A 79 -1.61 14.09 -6.28
C PHE A 79 -1.86 15.28 -5.35
N ALA A 80 -1.76 16.52 -5.83
CA ALA A 80 -1.96 17.70 -5.00
C ALA A 80 -3.42 17.89 -4.54
N ASP A 81 -4.40 17.55 -5.38
CA ASP A 81 -5.82 17.78 -5.07
C ASP A 81 -6.43 16.65 -4.22
N LYS A 82 -6.11 15.39 -4.54
CA LYS A 82 -6.77 14.22 -3.94
C LYS A 82 -5.96 13.55 -2.83
N ILE A 83 -4.64 13.42 -2.98
CA ILE A 83 -3.81 12.60 -2.09
C ILE A 83 -3.09 13.46 -1.03
N ALA A 84 -2.37 14.48 -1.49
CA ALA A 84 -1.50 15.35 -0.70
C ALA A 84 -2.08 16.75 -0.53
N ASN A 85 -3.41 16.87 -0.50
CA ASN A 85 -4.07 18.13 -0.24
C ASN A 85 -3.67 18.67 1.14
N ARG A 86 -3.11 19.88 1.19
CA ARG A 86 -2.64 20.51 2.43
C ARG A 86 -3.75 20.78 3.44
N ASN A 87 -5.01 20.82 2.98
CA ASN A 87 -6.17 21.02 3.82
C ASN A 87 -6.67 19.72 4.48
N TYR A 88 -6.16 18.55 4.06
CA TYR A 88 -6.59 17.26 4.60
C TYR A 88 -5.75 16.86 5.80
N GLY A 89 -6.42 16.71 6.94
CA GLY A 89 -5.86 16.11 8.14
C GLY A 89 -5.91 14.58 8.09
N ILE A 90 -5.69 13.97 9.25
CA ILE A 90 -5.67 12.50 9.40
C ILE A 90 -7.07 11.91 9.16
N VAL A 91 -8.13 12.65 9.54
CA VAL A 91 -9.52 12.20 9.40
C VAL A 91 -9.91 12.13 7.92
N GLU A 92 -9.65 13.19 7.16
CA GLU A 92 -9.98 13.24 5.73
C GLU A 92 -9.21 12.17 4.95
N LYS A 93 -7.93 11.95 5.28
CA LYS A 93 -7.14 10.86 4.69
C LYS A 93 -7.71 9.48 5.02
N THR A 94 -8.26 9.30 6.22
CA THR A 94 -8.91 8.05 6.60
C THR A 94 -10.18 7.83 5.78
N ILE A 95 -11.00 8.87 5.58
CA ILE A 95 -12.21 8.80 4.74
C ILE A 95 -11.84 8.44 3.30
N ILE A 96 -10.79 9.04 2.73
CA ILE A 96 -10.32 8.71 1.37
C ILE A 96 -9.97 7.23 1.23
N ILE A 97 -9.34 6.62 2.23
CA ILE A 97 -8.96 5.20 2.15
C ILE A 97 -10.14 4.27 2.46
N GLN A 98 -11.02 4.66 3.37
CA GLN A 98 -12.10 3.80 3.86
C GLN A 98 -13.37 3.90 3.01
N GLU A 99 -13.77 5.10 2.61
CA GLU A 99 -15.04 5.37 1.95
C GLU A 99 -14.80 5.82 0.50
N ASP A 100 -13.94 6.81 0.28
CA ASP A 100 -13.70 7.41 -1.04
C ASP A 100 -12.44 6.87 -1.74
N TYR A 101 -12.28 5.54 -1.74
CA TYR A 101 -11.09 4.89 -2.31
C TYR A 101 -11.05 4.93 -3.85
N ILE A 102 -12.10 5.47 -4.49
CA ILE A 102 -12.18 5.74 -5.93
C ILE A 102 -12.19 7.25 -6.12
N GLN A 103 -11.18 7.78 -6.79
CA GLN A 103 -11.00 9.21 -7.02
C GLN A 103 -11.16 9.56 -8.49
N LEU A 104 -11.78 10.69 -8.77
CA LEU A 104 -11.98 11.17 -10.14
C LEU A 104 -10.71 11.88 -10.63
N LEU A 105 -10.16 11.41 -11.75
CA LEU A 105 -9.09 12.06 -12.50
C LEU A 105 -9.69 12.85 -13.66
N MET A 106 -9.44 14.15 -13.67
CA MET A 106 -9.65 15.00 -14.83
C MET A 106 -8.46 14.85 -15.78
N ARG A 107 -8.71 14.32 -16.98
CA ARG A 107 -7.68 14.13 -18.00
C ARG A 107 -7.45 15.41 -18.77
N ASP A 108 -6.31 15.50 -19.45
CA ASP A 108 -5.97 16.65 -20.30
C ASP A 108 -7.00 16.87 -21.43
N ASP A 109 -7.69 15.81 -21.86
CA ASP A 109 -8.78 15.82 -22.86
C ASP A 109 -10.16 16.19 -22.27
N ALA A 110 -10.20 16.78 -21.07
CA ALA A 110 -11.41 17.10 -20.30
C ALA A 110 -12.35 15.91 -19.97
N SER A 111 -11.93 14.68 -20.29
CA SER A 111 -12.64 13.47 -19.89
C SER A 111 -12.34 13.11 -18.43
N VAL A 112 -13.28 12.43 -17.78
CA VAL A 112 -13.15 11.99 -16.40
C VAL A 112 -12.90 10.49 -16.36
N LYS A 113 -11.89 10.05 -15.61
CA LYS A 113 -11.62 8.63 -15.35
C LYS A 113 -11.65 8.34 -13.85
N ASN A 114 -12.24 7.21 -13.47
CA ASN A 114 -12.19 6.73 -12.10
C ASN A 114 -10.84 6.06 -11.85
N ILE A 115 -10.14 6.50 -10.81
CA ILE A 115 -8.87 5.97 -10.34
C ILE A 115 -9.08 5.34 -8.97
N TYR A 116 -8.89 4.04 -8.89
CA TYR A 116 -8.86 3.28 -7.66
C TYR A 116 -7.55 3.53 -6.92
N LEU A 117 -7.63 3.86 -5.64
CA LEU A 117 -6.49 3.92 -4.73
C LEU A 117 -6.19 2.55 -4.13
N ILE A 118 -7.25 1.76 -3.87
CA ILE A 118 -7.19 0.40 -3.35
C ILE A 118 -8.32 -0.39 -4.01
N ASP A 119 -8.03 -1.59 -4.50
CA ASP A 119 -9.05 -2.52 -4.96
C ASP A 119 -9.57 -3.35 -3.78
N LYS A 120 -10.76 -3.01 -3.27
CA LYS A 120 -11.41 -3.75 -2.18
C LYS A 120 -12.20 -4.95 -2.66
N GLU A 121 -12.53 -5.03 -3.95
CA GLU A 121 -13.25 -6.16 -4.52
C GLU A 121 -12.31 -7.34 -4.75
N ASN A 122 -11.11 -7.05 -5.28
CA ASN A 122 -10.05 -8.03 -5.50
C ASN A 122 -8.77 -7.61 -4.78
N ILE A 123 -8.65 -8.00 -3.52
CA ILE A 123 -7.53 -7.61 -2.66
C ILE A 123 -6.15 -7.99 -3.22
N HIS A 124 -6.07 -9.04 -4.05
CA HIS A 124 -4.84 -9.52 -4.69
C HIS A 124 -4.32 -8.60 -5.80
N ASN A 125 -5.12 -7.65 -6.29
CA ASN A 125 -4.67 -6.64 -7.25
C ASN A 125 -3.83 -5.54 -6.60
N ASN A 126 -3.91 -5.41 -5.27
CA ASN A 126 -3.11 -4.43 -4.54
C ASN A 126 -1.68 -4.94 -4.36
N SER A 127 -0.71 -4.06 -4.59
CA SER A 127 0.69 -4.33 -4.31
C SER A 127 1.03 -4.03 -2.85
N LEU A 128 1.82 -4.91 -2.23
CA LEU A 128 2.31 -4.74 -0.87
C LEU A 128 3.82 -4.57 -0.88
N GLN A 129 4.31 -3.51 -0.24
CA GLN A 129 5.72 -3.12 -0.26
C GLN A 129 6.18 -2.70 1.14
N VAL A 130 7.46 -2.91 1.42
CA VAL A 130 8.11 -2.52 2.68
C VAL A 130 9.29 -1.58 2.40
N VAL A 131 9.42 -0.54 3.21
CA VAL A 131 10.46 0.50 3.11
C VAL A 131 11.10 0.71 4.48
N ASN A 132 12.38 1.12 4.51
CA ASN A 132 13.19 1.40 5.70
C ASN A 132 14.02 2.67 5.50
#